data_AF-A0A0F9A6E5-F1
#
_entry.id   AF-A0A0F9A6E5-F1
#
_cell.length_a   1.000
_cell.length_b   1.000
_cell.length_c   1.000
_cell.angle_alpha   90.00
_cell.angle_beta   90.00
_cell.angle_gamma   90.00
#
_symmetry.space_group_name_H-M   'P 1'
#
loop_
_entity.id
_entity.type
_entity.pdbx_description
1 polymer ?
#
loop_
_entity_poly.entity_id
_entity_poly.type
_entity_poly.pdbx_seq_one_letter_code
_entity_poly.pdbx_strand_id
1 'polypeptide(L)'
;PAAAKPAKEDIWVYLSSVGDLLYGASGESLKLGANWNTKYPRGNSRSIFAIDRTTGRPRWVRNVEAMVSSFAIDGGRLYYCDPAYGLHALDAATGQEVWVNKQTGFTETTDIVKGVYHDGKYWVLFHPTSGRYIDLARSGDRKKIGGFFSDATRNSRRLAAFDVRDGRRLFTCEIPGAVAGVSFVGKTAFTGAQHQGQGGVTAVDTGTGQVKWRSPKLGQNCSPALATPNTVLVRSGVARMLDYRRYTQTGKRADLRWTSLTTIRPTCALAALPANGMLFVPGPGCFCPTPLRGNLGLSPGRPAAPDRAERLVKGPAYGKAVDGRDDTGAWATWRGVDERPDQFLADTMWSSGPLSSAHHALQNDCQACHVDAFVTVTDKTCLTCHEEDAHDHAAKPRLLTARGAPEGFGKIGAAFSSAFNKPPGRCVECHSEHEGAGA
;
A
#
# COMPACT_ATOMS: atom_id res chain seq x y z
N PRO A 1 2.19 23.13 -12.24
CA PRO A 1 1.31 21.99 -12.60
C PRO A 1 -0.20 22.28 -12.55
N ALA A 2 -0.71 23.08 -11.60
CA ALA A 2 -2.16 23.32 -11.44
C ALA A 2 -2.83 24.16 -12.57
N ALA A 3 -2.05 24.75 -13.48
CA ALA A 3 -2.55 25.53 -14.61
C ALA A 3 -2.62 24.74 -15.93
N ALA A 4 -2.05 23.53 -15.97
CA ALA A 4 -2.11 22.68 -17.16
C ALA A 4 -3.50 22.03 -17.27
N LYS A 5 -4.28 22.46 -18.26
CA LYS A 5 -5.51 21.78 -18.67
C LYS A 5 -5.12 20.67 -19.63
N PRO A 6 -5.65 19.44 -19.47
CA PRO A 6 -5.37 18.38 -20.42
C PRO A 6 -5.86 18.78 -21.82
N ALA A 7 -5.03 18.54 -22.82
CA ALA A 7 -5.37 18.73 -24.22
C ALA A 7 -6.28 17.58 -24.71
N LYS A 8 -6.87 17.73 -25.90
CA LYS A 8 -7.79 16.71 -26.47
C LYS A 8 -7.04 15.43 -26.85
N GLU A 9 -5.77 15.59 -27.19
CA GLU A 9 -4.79 14.57 -27.58
C GLU A 9 -4.11 13.89 -26.39
N ASP A 10 -4.32 14.37 -25.16
CA ASP A 10 -3.75 13.73 -23.98
C ASP A 10 -4.42 12.37 -23.73
N ILE A 11 -3.60 11.40 -23.35
CA ILE A 11 -4.03 10.05 -22.97
C ILE A 11 -3.82 9.92 -21.47
N TRP A 12 -4.83 9.45 -20.75
CA TRP A 12 -4.65 9.04 -19.36
C TRP A 12 -4.33 7.56 -19.32
N VAL A 13 -3.50 7.17 -18.35
CA VAL A 13 -3.09 5.79 -18.15
C VAL A 13 -3.28 5.42 -16.67
N TYR A 14 -3.99 4.32 -16.43
CA TYR A 14 -3.94 3.63 -15.14
C TYR A 14 -2.86 2.58 -15.21
N LEU A 15 -2.00 2.51 -14.19
CA LEU A 15 -0.87 1.59 -14.16
C LEU A 15 -0.90 0.76 -12.87
N SER A 16 -0.62 -0.53 -13.01
CA SER A 16 -0.33 -1.44 -11.92
C SER A 16 0.84 -2.33 -12.32
N SER A 17 1.65 -2.79 -11.38
CA SER A 17 2.82 -3.63 -11.66
C SER A 17 2.77 -4.92 -10.86
N VAL A 18 2.99 -6.05 -11.52
CA VAL A 18 3.15 -7.36 -10.88
C VAL A 18 4.30 -8.08 -11.57
N GLY A 19 5.32 -8.47 -10.81
CA GLY A 19 6.56 -9.03 -11.34
C GLY A 19 7.20 -8.09 -12.38
N ASP A 20 7.61 -8.66 -13.51
CA ASP A 20 8.31 -7.93 -14.59
C ASP A 20 7.37 -7.21 -15.56
N LEU A 21 6.05 -7.23 -15.31
CA LEU A 21 5.05 -6.62 -16.18
C LEU A 21 4.39 -5.39 -15.55
N LEU A 22 4.22 -4.37 -16.38
CA LEU A 22 3.42 -3.18 -16.13
C LEU A 22 2.12 -3.32 -16.88
N TYR A 23 1.02 -3.41 -16.16
CA TYR A 23 -0.33 -3.49 -16.71
C TYR A 23 -0.93 -2.11 -16.75
N GLY A 24 -1.68 -1.81 -17.80
CA GLY A 24 -2.39 -0.56 -17.84
C GLY A 24 -3.64 -0.57 -18.68
N ALA A 25 -4.39 0.50 -18.49
CA ALA A 25 -5.56 0.85 -19.28
C ALA A 25 -5.36 2.26 -19.82
N SER A 26 -5.72 2.49 -21.07
CA SER A 26 -5.71 3.81 -21.69
C SER A 26 -7.08 4.18 -22.24
N GLY A 27 -7.36 5.48 -22.24
CA GLY A 27 -8.55 6.06 -22.86
C GLY A 27 -8.30 7.50 -23.30
N GLU A 28 -9.19 8.00 -24.15
CA GLU A 28 -9.19 9.42 -24.53
C GLU A 28 -9.41 10.29 -23.28
N SER A 29 -8.73 11.45 -23.22
CA SER A 29 -9.01 12.48 -22.21
C SER A 29 -10.49 12.88 -22.25
N LEU A 30 -11.13 12.96 -21.07
CA LEU A 30 -12.54 13.37 -20.94
C LEU A 30 -12.75 14.73 -21.62
N LYS A 31 -13.86 14.88 -22.37
CA LYS A 31 -14.20 16.14 -23.07
C LYS A 31 -14.03 17.36 -22.14
N LEU A 32 -13.34 18.38 -22.67
CA LEU A 32 -13.03 19.69 -22.07
C LEU A 32 -14.13 20.19 -21.11
N GLY A 33 -13.80 20.24 -19.82
CA GLY A 33 -14.71 20.62 -18.74
C GLY A 33 -14.36 19.95 -17.41
N ALA A 34 -13.63 18.82 -17.45
CA ALA A 34 -13.09 18.18 -16.27
C ALA A 34 -11.88 18.96 -15.74
N ASN A 35 -12.06 19.68 -14.63
CA ASN A 35 -10.95 20.08 -13.76
C ASN A 35 -10.36 18.80 -13.14
N TRP A 36 -9.04 18.72 -12.90
CA TRP A 36 -8.43 17.68 -12.08
C TRP A 36 -9.15 17.48 -10.71
N ASN A 37 -9.90 18.50 -10.25
CA ASN A 37 -10.75 18.49 -9.06
C ASN A 37 -12.17 17.94 -9.28
N THR A 38 -12.68 17.88 -10.52
CA THR A 38 -13.96 17.25 -10.85
C THR A 38 -13.73 15.80 -11.24
N LYS A 39 -13.49 15.00 -10.19
CA LYS A 39 -13.62 13.54 -10.12
C LYS A 39 -12.52 12.70 -10.77
N TYR A 40 -12.00 11.79 -9.95
CA TYR A 40 -11.32 10.53 -10.31
C TYR A 40 -11.70 10.05 -11.71
N PRO A 41 -10.74 9.64 -12.56
CA PRO A 41 -11.06 9.09 -13.88
C PRO A 41 -11.91 7.82 -13.70
N ARG A 42 -13.23 8.01 -13.73
CA ARG A 42 -14.23 6.96 -13.99
C ARG A 42 -14.43 6.86 -15.51
N GLY A 43 -13.32 6.96 -16.24
CA GLY A 43 -13.31 6.81 -17.69
C GLY A 43 -13.37 5.32 -18.02
N ASN A 44 -14.10 5.00 -19.08
CA ASN A 44 -13.92 3.72 -19.73
C ASN A 44 -12.59 3.81 -20.49
N SER A 45 -11.69 2.88 -20.20
CA SER A 45 -10.57 2.63 -21.09
C SER A 45 -11.11 2.07 -22.41
N ARG A 46 -10.37 2.26 -23.51
CA ARG A 46 -10.63 1.60 -24.80
C ARG A 46 -9.61 0.51 -25.12
N SER A 47 -8.50 0.51 -24.39
CA SER A 47 -7.48 -0.51 -24.50
C SER A 47 -6.92 -0.85 -23.13
N ILE A 48 -6.60 -2.12 -22.97
CA ILE A 48 -5.85 -2.66 -21.85
C ILE A 48 -4.60 -3.35 -22.39
N PHE A 49 -3.52 -3.31 -21.63
CA PHE A 49 -2.23 -3.79 -22.10
C PHE A 49 -1.35 -4.29 -20.96
N ALA A 50 -0.37 -5.11 -21.32
CA ALA A 50 0.79 -5.39 -20.49
C ALA A 50 2.06 -5.00 -21.24
N ILE A 51 2.98 -4.36 -20.54
CA ILE A 51 4.27 -3.90 -21.02
C ILE A 51 5.35 -4.59 -20.19
N ASP A 52 6.38 -5.09 -20.86
CA ASP A 52 7.59 -5.56 -20.22
C ASP A 52 8.33 -4.38 -19.58
N ARG A 53 8.53 -4.43 -18.26
CA ARG A 53 9.10 -3.31 -17.48
C ARG A 53 10.56 -3.03 -17.83
N THR A 54 11.28 -4.03 -18.33
CA THR A 54 12.71 -3.92 -18.63
C THR A 54 12.94 -3.31 -20.02
N THR A 55 12.13 -3.71 -20.99
CA THR A 55 12.28 -3.31 -22.40
C THR A 55 11.34 -2.19 -22.82
N GLY A 56 10.27 -1.94 -22.05
CA GLY A 56 9.20 -0.99 -22.38
C GLY A 56 8.32 -1.45 -23.54
N ARG A 57 8.48 -2.69 -24.03
CA ARG A 57 7.72 -3.22 -25.17
C ARG A 57 6.39 -3.82 -24.72
N PRO A 58 5.30 -3.64 -25.48
CA PRO A 58 4.05 -4.31 -25.18
C PRO A 58 4.22 -5.83 -25.33
N ARG A 59 3.81 -6.57 -24.30
CA ARG A 59 3.69 -8.02 -24.36
C ARG A 59 2.38 -8.44 -25.01
N TRP A 60 1.31 -7.72 -24.69
CA TRP A 60 0.01 -7.85 -25.36
C TRP A 60 -0.78 -6.55 -25.22
N VAL A 61 -1.72 -6.36 -26.14
CA VAL A 61 -2.71 -5.26 -26.13
C VAL A 61 -4.07 -5.84 -26.49
N ARG A 62 -5.13 -5.39 -25.80
CA ARG A 62 -6.51 -5.70 -26.14
C ARG A 62 -7.35 -4.44 -26.21
N ASN A 63 -8.16 -4.38 -27.26
CA ASN A 63 -9.10 -3.30 -27.49
C ASN A 63 -10.45 -3.69 -26.91
N VAL A 64 -10.68 -3.33 -25.65
CA VAL A 64 -11.92 -3.58 -24.92
C VAL A 64 -12.27 -2.36 -24.09
N GLU A 65 -13.57 -2.17 -23.87
CA GLU A 65 -14.02 -1.15 -22.94
C GLU A 65 -14.00 -1.70 -21.51
N ALA A 66 -13.31 -1.00 -20.62
CA ALA A 66 -13.22 -1.42 -19.23
C ALA A 66 -13.30 -0.22 -18.28
N MET A 67 -14.16 -0.34 -17.26
CA MET A 67 -14.27 0.61 -16.16
C MET A 67 -13.00 0.56 -15.33
N VAL A 68 -12.14 1.57 -15.42
CA VAL A 68 -10.80 1.47 -14.82
C VAL A 68 -10.77 1.39 -13.31
N SER A 69 -11.79 1.91 -12.63
CA SER A 69 -11.95 1.73 -11.20
C SER A 69 -12.03 0.26 -10.78
N SER A 70 -12.46 -0.64 -11.68
CA SER A 70 -12.63 -2.06 -11.41
C SER A 70 -11.34 -2.89 -11.55
N PHE A 71 -10.23 -2.30 -11.97
CA PHE A 71 -9.02 -3.06 -12.30
C PHE A 71 -8.45 -3.73 -11.06
N ALA A 72 -8.18 -5.02 -11.20
CA ALA A 72 -7.37 -5.78 -10.26
C ALA A 72 -6.42 -6.67 -11.04
N ILE A 73 -5.22 -6.87 -10.52
CA ILE A 73 -4.20 -7.71 -11.13
C ILE A 73 -3.41 -8.36 -10.01
N ASP A 74 -3.40 -9.69 -9.99
CA ASP A 74 -2.55 -10.57 -9.17
C ASP A 74 -3.05 -12.03 -9.37
N GLY A 75 -2.34 -13.03 -8.86
CA GLY A 75 -2.69 -14.45 -8.99
C GLY A 75 -2.70 -14.93 -10.44
N GLY A 76 -1.86 -14.33 -11.28
CA GLY A 76 -1.77 -14.64 -12.71
C GLY A 76 -2.95 -14.12 -13.56
N ARG A 77 -3.81 -13.26 -13.01
CA ARG A 77 -5.02 -12.79 -13.70
C ARG A 77 -5.19 -11.27 -13.61
N LEU A 78 -5.78 -10.69 -14.65
CA LEU A 78 -6.27 -9.32 -14.69
C LEU A 78 -7.80 -9.33 -14.71
N TYR A 79 -8.43 -8.58 -13.82
CA TYR A 79 -9.88 -8.48 -13.70
C TYR A 79 -10.35 -7.08 -14.04
N TYR A 80 -11.51 -6.98 -14.67
CA TYR A 80 -12.18 -5.70 -14.92
C TYR A 80 -13.70 -5.89 -15.06
N CYS A 81 -14.41 -4.77 -15.00
CA CYS A 81 -15.83 -4.63 -15.28
C CYS A 81 -16.00 -3.86 -16.59
N ASP A 82 -16.79 -4.39 -17.51
CA ASP A 82 -17.17 -3.69 -18.74
C ASP A 82 -18.29 -2.66 -18.46
N PRO A 83 -18.62 -1.76 -19.42
CA PRO A 83 -19.74 -0.81 -19.28
C PRO A 83 -21.14 -1.45 -19.21
N ALA A 84 -21.27 -2.72 -19.61
CA ALA A 84 -22.50 -3.50 -19.49
C ALA A 84 -22.59 -4.25 -18.14
N TYR A 85 -21.69 -3.94 -17.20
CA TYR A 85 -21.62 -4.52 -15.86
C TYR A 85 -21.28 -6.02 -15.83
N GLY A 86 -20.70 -6.54 -16.91
CA GLY A 86 -20.05 -7.83 -16.96
C GLY A 86 -18.67 -7.78 -16.31
N LEU A 87 -18.34 -8.77 -15.49
CA LEU A 87 -16.99 -8.96 -14.98
C LEU A 87 -16.21 -9.89 -15.90
N HIS A 88 -14.94 -9.59 -16.11
CA HIS A 88 -14.04 -10.36 -16.94
C HIS A 88 -12.79 -10.71 -16.13
N ALA A 89 -12.20 -11.87 -16.42
CA ALA A 89 -10.83 -12.16 -16.08
C ALA A 89 -10.05 -12.54 -17.33
N LEU A 90 -8.83 -12.01 -17.41
CA LEU A 90 -7.84 -12.34 -18.41
C LEU A 90 -6.67 -13.05 -17.75
N ASP A 91 -6.02 -13.92 -18.51
CA ASP A 91 -4.69 -14.40 -18.20
C ASP A 91 -3.74 -13.21 -18.26
N ALA A 92 -3.02 -12.95 -17.17
CA ALA A 92 -2.17 -11.76 -17.07
C ALA A 92 -0.98 -11.82 -18.04
N ALA A 93 -0.45 -13.00 -18.33
CA ALA A 93 0.75 -13.14 -19.16
C ALA A 93 0.46 -12.95 -20.66
N THR A 94 -0.74 -13.29 -21.11
CA THR A 94 -1.14 -13.34 -22.52
C THR A 94 -2.26 -12.37 -22.89
N GLY A 95 -3.01 -11.87 -21.91
CA GLY A 95 -4.23 -11.08 -22.11
C GLY A 95 -5.42 -11.89 -22.61
N GLN A 96 -5.32 -13.21 -22.76
CA GLN A 96 -6.44 -14.03 -23.23
C GLN A 96 -7.57 -14.07 -22.20
N GLU A 97 -8.82 -14.06 -22.66
CA GLU A 97 -9.97 -14.10 -21.77
C GLU A 97 -10.11 -15.50 -21.18
N VAL A 98 -10.16 -15.57 -19.85
CA VAL A 98 -10.33 -16.81 -19.09
C VAL A 98 -11.80 -17.05 -18.82
N TRP A 99 -12.53 -16.01 -18.39
CA TRP A 99 -13.96 -16.09 -18.16
C TRP A 99 -14.63 -14.72 -18.25
N VAL A 100 -15.95 -14.77 -18.46
CA VAL A 100 -16.87 -13.63 -18.35
C VAL A 100 -18.04 -14.02 -17.47
N ASN A 101 -18.34 -13.18 -16.47
CA ASN A 101 -19.54 -13.29 -15.67
C ASN A 101 -20.48 -12.11 -15.96
N LYS A 102 -21.64 -12.39 -16.56
CA LYS A 102 -22.71 -11.40 -16.80
C LYS A 102 -23.75 -11.35 -15.67
N GLN A 103 -23.74 -12.32 -14.76
CA GLN A 103 -24.65 -12.43 -13.62
C GLN A 103 -24.00 -11.85 -12.36
N THR A 104 -23.58 -10.59 -12.45
CA THR A 104 -22.82 -9.92 -11.40
C THR A 104 -23.72 -9.40 -10.28
N GLY A 105 -25.00 -9.17 -10.61
CA GLY A 105 -25.96 -8.45 -9.75
C GLY A 105 -25.69 -6.94 -9.70
N PHE A 106 -24.85 -6.43 -10.59
CA PHE A 106 -24.68 -4.99 -10.82
C PHE A 106 -25.60 -4.54 -11.97
N THR A 107 -25.93 -3.25 -11.95
CA THR A 107 -26.86 -2.60 -12.89
C THR A 107 -26.31 -1.24 -13.29
N GLU A 108 -26.94 -0.57 -14.25
CA GLU A 108 -26.63 0.81 -14.65
C GLU A 108 -26.63 1.85 -13.52
N THR A 109 -27.27 1.52 -12.39
CA THR A 109 -27.30 2.37 -11.19
C THR A 109 -26.21 2.02 -10.19
N THR A 110 -25.35 1.04 -10.49
CA THR A 110 -24.22 0.65 -9.65
C THR A 110 -23.00 1.51 -9.95
N ASP A 111 -22.36 2.07 -8.92
CA ASP A 111 -21.05 2.71 -9.00
C ASP A 111 -19.96 1.68 -8.71
N ILE A 112 -19.13 1.32 -9.69
CA ILE A 112 -17.96 0.50 -9.42
C ILE A 112 -16.83 1.42 -8.94
N VAL A 113 -16.46 1.27 -7.67
CA VAL A 113 -15.54 2.21 -6.99
C VAL A 113 -14.11 1.70 -7.00
N LYS A 114 -13.90 0.41 -6.71
CA LYS A 114 -12.57 -0.19 -6.67
C LYS A 114 -12.62 -1.70 -6.91
N GLY A 115 -11.80 -2.20 -7.81
CA GLY A 115 -11.43 -3.62 -7.90
C GLY A 115 -10.16 -3.92 -7.11
N VAL A 116 -10.12 -5.09 -6.44
CA VAL A 116 -8.94 -5.58 -5.73
C VAL A 116 -8.87 -7.09 -5.85
N TYR A 117 -7.72 -7.65 -6.19
CA TYR A 117 -7.48 -9.07 -5.99
C TYR A 117 -6.94 -9.26 -4.57
N HIS A 118 -7.50 -10.22 -3.83
CA HIS A 118 -6.98 -10.61 -2.53
C HIS A 118 -7.45 -12.01 -2.15
N ASP A 119 -6.52 -12.86 -1.70
CA ASP A 119 -6.84 -14.19 -1.13
C ASP A 119 -7.74 -15.04 -2.04
N GLY A 120 -7.34 -15.17 -3.31
CA GLY A 120 -8.05 -15.96 -4.33
C GLY A 120 -9.45 -15.44 -4.66
N LYS A 121 -9.72 -14.16 -4.39
CA LYS A 121 -11.00 -13.51 -4.67
C LYS A 121 -10.78 -12.21 -5.43
N TYR A 122 -11.66 -11.94 -6.37
CA TYR A 122 -11.81 -10.61 -6.96
C TYR A 122 -12.86 -9.84 -6.16
N TRP A 123 -12.41 -8.80 -5.48
CA TRP A 123 -13.23 -7.95 -4.63
C TRP A 123 -13.61 -6.67 -5.35
N VAL A 124 -14.90 -6.35 -5.32
CA VAL A 124 -15.42 -5.11 -5.89
C VAL A 124 -16.06 -4.28 -4.80
N LEU A 125 -15.48 -3.12 -4.51
CA LEU A 125 -16.10 -2.07 -3.72
C LEU A 125 -17.04 -1.29 -4.65
N PHE A 126 -18.31 -1.20 -4.28
CA PHE A 126 -19.32 -0.56 -5.11
C PHE A 126 -20.32 0.25 -4.29
N HIS A 127 -21.00 1.20 -4.92
CA HIS A 127 -22.17 1.87 -4.35
C HIS A 127 -23.42 1.41 -5.12
N PRO A 128 -24.47 0.90 -4.46
CA PRO A 128 -25.61 0.30 -5.15
C PRO A 128 -26.51 1.30 -5.89
N THR A 129 -26.37 2.61 -5.65
CA THR A 129 -27.25 3.62 -6.25
C THR A 129 -26.50 4.91 -6.62
N SER A 130 -25.63 4.88 -7.64
CA SER A 130 -24.99 6.09 -8.22
C SER A 130 -25.93 6.92 -9.07
N GLY A 131 -27.06 6.37 -9.55
CA GLY A 131 -28.03 7.09 -10.38
C GLY A 131 -28.42 8.45 -9.79
N ARG A 132 -28.52 8.54 -8.46
CA ARG A 132 -28.77 9.78 -7.72
C ARG A 132 -27.75 10.88 -8.01
N TYR A 133 -26.47 10.57 -8.21
CA TYR A 133 -25.47 11.57 -8.59
C TYR A 133 -25.61 11.98 -10.06
N ILE A 134 -25.88 11.03 -10.95
CA ILE A 134 -25.97 11.29 -12.39
C ILE A 134 -27.17 12.19 -12.68
N ASP A 135 -28.32 11.88 -12.11
CA ASP A 135 -29.55 12.67 -12.26
C ASP A 135 -29.40 14.06 -11.62
N LEU A 136 -28.72 14.12 -10.48
CA LEU A 136 -28.42 15.37 -9.80
C LEU A 136 -27.47 16.27 -10.60
N ALA A 137 -26.41 15.71 -11.19
CA ALA A 137 -25.48 16.45 -12.03
C ALA A 137 -26.18 16.99 -13.29
N ARG A 138 -27.08 16.19 -13.91
CA ARG A 138 -27.87 16.60 -15.08
C ARG A 138 -28.90 17.69 -14.75
N SER A 139 -29.41 17.72 -13.51
CA SER A 139 -30.42 18.70 -13.08
C SER A 139 -29.93 20.16 -13.07
N GLY A 140 -28.61 20.38 -12.97
CA GLY A 140 -28.03 21.73 -12.83
C GLY A 140 -28.37 22.46 -11.51
N ASP A 141 -29.15 21.84 -10.63
CA ASP A 141 -29.61 22.44 -9.38
C ASP A 141 -28.48 22.48 -8.35
N ARG A 142 -27.85 23.66 -8.24
CA ARG A 142 -26.72 23.90 -7.31
C ARG A 142 -27.09 23.62 -5.85
N LYS A 143 -28.35 23.80 -5.45
CA LYS A 143 -28.80 23.57 -4.07
C LYS A 143 -28.89 22.08 -3.78
N LYS A 144 -29.47 21.29 -4.70
CA LYS A 144 -29.49 19.82 -4.56
C LYS A 144 -28.07 19.23 -4.68
N ILE A 145 -27.24 19.77 -5.57
CA ILE A 145 -25.82 19.40 -5.69
C ILE A 145 -25.09 19.66 -4.37
N GLY A 146 -25.26 20.84 -3.76
CA GLY A 146 -24.73 21.16 -2.44
C GLY A 146 -25.21 20.19 -1.36
N GLY A 147 -26.51 19.91 -1.32
CA GLY A 147 -27.13 18.97 -0.37
C GLY A 147 -26.62 17.54 -0.50
N PHE A 148 -26.27 17.09 -1.71
CA PHE A 148 -25.64 15.79 -1.92
C PHE A 148 -24.24 15.69 -1.30
N PHE A 149 -23.45 16.77 -1.30
CA PHE A 149 -22.14 16.73 -0.65
C PHE A 149 -22.23 16.68 0.89
N SER A 150 -23.37 17.06 1.46
CA SER A 150 -23.67 16.88 2.88
C SER A 150 -24.37 15.55 3.20
N ASP A 151 -24.78 14.77 2.20
CA ASP A 151 -25.47 13.51 2.42
C ASP A 151 -24.50 12.43 2.93
N ALA A 152 -24.79 11.91 4.12
CA ALA A 152 -24.00 10.87 4.77
C ALA A 152 -24.04 9.52 4.02
N THR A 153 -25.07 9.27 3.21
CA THR A 153 -25.29 8.04 2.43
C THR A 153 -24.59 8.03 1.08
N ARG A 154 -24.08 9.17 0.59
CA ARG A 154 -23.44 9.30 -0.74
C ARG A 154 -22.26 8.37 -0.99
N ASN A 155 -21.68 7.84 0.08
CA ASN A 155 -20.52 6.96 0.07
C ASN A 155 -20.82 5.63 0.78
N SER A 156 -22.10 5.29 1.01
CA SER A 156 -22.52 3.99 1.55
C SER A 156 -22.18 2.89 0.54
N ARG A 157 -21.02 2.26 0.75
CA ARG A 157 -20.48 1.27 -0.19
C ARG A 157 -20.60 -0.13 0.39
N ARG A 158 -20.72 -1.09 -0.51
CA ARG A 158 -20.71 -2.53 -0.23
C ARG A 158 -19.48 -3.15 -0.88
N LEU A 159 -19.11 -4.32 -0.38
CA LEU A 159 -17.98 -5.08 -0.91
C LEU A 159 -18.47 -6.44 -1.37
N ALA A 160 -18.40 -6.72 -2.66
CA ALA A 160 -18.73 -8.03 -3.23
C ALA A 160 -17.46 -8.84 -3.45
N ALA A 161 -17.49 -10.12 -3.10
CA ALA A 161 -16.45 -11.08 -3.42
C ALA A 161 -16.89 -11.95 -4.60
N PHE A 162 -16.00 -12.14 -5.56
CA PHE A 162 -16.16 -13.04 -6.69
C PHE A 162 -15.04 -14.07 -6.68
N ASP A 163 -15.38 -15.31 -7.01
CA ASP A 163 -14.39 -16.37 -7.16
C ASP A 163 -13.52 -16.08 -8.37
N VAL A 164 -12.21 -16.16 -8.21
CA VAL A 164 -11.28 -15.85 -9.29
C VAL A 164 -11.32 -16.90 -10.41
N ARG A 165 -11.77 -18.13 -10.13
CA ARG A 165 -11.71 -19.26 -11.05
C ARG A 165 -12.79 -19.18 -12.13
N ASP A 166 -13.99 -18.79 -11.75
CA ASP A 166 -15.18 -18.79 -12.62
C ASP A 166 -15.94 -17.45 -12.62
N GLY A 167 -15.49 -16.47 -11.82
CA GLY A 167 -16.13 -15.16 -11.71
C GLY A 167 -17.43 -15.16 -10.91
N ARG A 168 -17.87 -16.30 -10.34
CA ARG A 168 -19.13 -16.40 -9.62
C ARG A 168 -19.11 -15.53 -8.36
N ARG A 169 -20.21 -14.82 -8.11
CA ARG A 169 -20.37 -14.05 -6.87
C ARG A 169 -20.44 -15.01 -5.68
N LEU A 170 -19.56 -14.82 -4.71
CA LEU A 170 -19.51 -15.62 -3.49
C LEU A 170 -20.46 -15.05 -2.44
N PHE A 171 -20.28 -13.77 -2.10
CA PHE A 171 -21.11 -13.08 -1.11
C PHE A 171 -20.93 -11.56 -1.21
N THR A 172 -21.73 -10.84 -0.42
CA THR A 172 -21.63 -9.39 -0.26
C THR A 172 -21.45 -9.05 1.21
N CYS A 173 -20.47 -8.22 1.50
CA CYS A 173 -20.24 -7.67 2.83
C CYS A 173 -20.92 -6.31 2.93
N GLU A 174 -21.81 -6.17 3.89
CA GLU A 174 -22.34 -4.87 4.28
C GLU A 174 -21.27 -4.13 5.08
N ILE A 175 -20.77 -3.02 4.51
CA ILE A 175 -19.82 -2.18 5.21
C ILE A 175 -20.60 -1.03 5.86
N PRO A 176 -20.48 -0.86 7.18
CA PRO A 176 -21.18 0.21 7.88
C PRO A 176 -20.67 1.60 7.48
N GLY A 177 -21.62 2.47 7.15
CA GLY A 177 -21.36 3.88 6.90
C GLY A 177 -20.69 4.14 5.56
N ALA A 178 -20.31 5.40 5.37
CA ALA A 178 -19.63 5.84 4.17
C ALA A 178 -18.18 5.34 4.17
N VAL A 179 -17.65 4.83 3.06
CA VAL A 179 -16.28 4.27 3.00
C VAL A 179 -15.49 4.94 1.89
N ALA A 180 -14.23 5.31 2.14
CA ALA A 180 -13.36 5.92 1.11
C ALA A 180 -12.63 4.90 0.23
N GLY A 181 -12.35 3.71 0.76
CA GLY A 181 -11.69 2.61 0.06
C GLY A 181 -11.52 1.40 0.98
N VAL A 182 -10.91 0.35 0.43
CA VAL A 182 -10.62 -0.91 1.13
C VAL A 182 -9.15 -1.29 0.94
N SER A 183 -8.55 -1.85 1.99
CA SER A 183 -7.26 -2.53 1.98
C SER A 183 -7.40 -3.90 2.65
N PHE A 184 -6.45 -4.80 2.44
CA PHE A 184 -6.52 -6.18 2.88
C PHE A 184 -5.19 -6.61 3.49
N VAL A 185 -5.26 -7.43 4.55
CA VAL A 185 -4.11 -8.09 5.15
C VAL A 185 -4.54 -9.45 5.68
N GLY A 186 -3.85 -10.51 5.26
CA GLY A 186 -4.19 -11.89 5.61
C GLY A 186 -5.68 -12.17 5.34
N LYS A 187 -6.42 -12.65 6.33
CA LYS A 187 -7.87 -12.92 6.21
C LYS A 187 -8.77 -11.74 6.59
N THR A 188 -8.27 -10.51 6.55
CA THR A 188 -9.01 -9.33 7.01
C THR A 188 -8.99 -8.20 5.99
N ALA A 189 -10.17 -7.67 5.68
CA ALA A 189 -10.37 -6.44 4.92
C ALA A 189 -10.60 -5.26 5.87
N PHE A 190 -10.00 -4.11 5.58
CA PHE A 190 -10.11 -2.90 6.37
C PHE A 190 -10.73 -1.78 5.56
N THR A 191 -11.73 -1.13 6.15
CA THR A 191 -12.42 0.01 5.56
C THR A 191 -12.49 1.15 6.55
N GLY A 192 -12.11 2.35 6.12
CA GLY A 192 -12.22 3.56 6.93
C GLY A 192 -13.50 4.32 6.61
N ALA A 193 -14.23 4.73 7.64
CA ALA A 193 -15.39 5.60 7.48
C ALA A 193 -14.98 6.91 6.78
N GLN A 194 -15.83 7.48 5.92
CA GLN A 194 -15.56 8.69 5.16
C GLN A 194 -16.60 9.77 5.49
N HIS A 195 -16.15 10.98 5.80
CA HIS A 195 -17.00 12.16 6.01
C HIS A 195 -18.12 11.98 7.07
N GLN A 196 -17.95 11.05 8.01
CA GLN A 196 -18.83 10.89 9.17
C GLN A 196 -18.00 11.06 10.45
N GLY A 197 -18.36 12.02 11.30
CA GLY A 197 -17.66 12.28 12.57
C GLY A 197 -17.87 11.21 13.65
N GLN A 198 -18.54 10.11 13.32
CA GLN A 198 -18.88 9.02 14.24
C GLN A 198 -18.32 7.66 13.77
N GLY A 199 -17.65 7.60 12.61
CA GLY A 199 -17.17 6.35 12.01
C GLY A 199 -15.70 6.07 12.33
N GLY A 200 -15.31 4.81 12.39
CA GLY A 200 -13.93 4.36 12.64
C GLY A 200 -13.38 3.51 11.49
N VAL A 201 -12.38 2.68 11.79
CA VAL A 201 -11.97 1.56 10.93
C VAL A 201 -12.86 0.36 11.24
N THR A 202 -13.38 -0.27 10.19
CA THR A 202 -14.08 -1.55 10.28
C THR A 202 -13.20 -2.63 9.70
N ALA A 203 -13.06 -3.73 10.44
CA ALA A 203 -12.39 -4.94 9.98
C ALA A 203 -13.44 -6.00 9.63
N VAL A 204 -13.30 -6.59 8.46
CA VAL A 204 -14.20 -7.60 7.90
C VAL A 204 -13.40 -8.86 7.61
N ASP A 205 -13.94 -10.02 7.97
CA ASP A 205 -13.35 -11.31 7.65
C ASP A 205 -13.50 -11.62 6.16
N THR A 206 -12.41 -11.95 5.47
CA THR A 206 -12.42 -12.17 4.01
C THR A 206 -12.96 -13.52 3.59
N GLY A 207 -13.11 -14.47 4.52
CA GLY A 207 -13.71 -15.78 4.26
C GLY A 207 -15.23 -15.74 4.32
N THR A 208 -15.76 -15.01 5.30
CA THR A 208 -17.19 -15.00 5.65
C THR A 208 -17.92 -13.70 5.27
N GLY A 209 -17.18 -12.60 5.08
CA GLY A 209 -17.73 -11.27 4.86
C GLY A 209 -18.32 -10.60 6.11
N GLN A 210 -18.14 -11.21 7.29
CA GLN A 210 -18.66 -10.68 8.54
C GLN A 210 -17.74 -9.63 9.17
N VAL A 211 -18.33 -8.65 9.85
CA VAL A 211 -17.55 -7.64 10.60
C VAL A 211 -16.93 -8.31 11.83
N LYS A 212 -15.59 -8.32 11.90
CA LYS A 212 -14.83 -8.81 13.06
C LYS A 212 -14.88 -7.81 14.21
N TRP A 213 -14.65 -6.54 13.90
CA TRP A 213 -14.66 -5.46 14.89
C TRP A 213 -14.73 -4.10 14.22
N ARG A 214 -14.96 -3.09 15.06
CA ARG A 214 -14.89 -1.68 14.70
C ARG A 214 -14.03 -0.95 15.70
N SER A 215 -13.15 -0.09 15.22
CA SER A 215 -12.34 0.74 16.10
C SER A 215 -13.24 1.66 16.95
N PRO A 216 -12.70 2.26 18.02
CA PRO A 216 -13.30 3.46 18.59
C PRO A 216 -13.53 4.53 17.50
N LYS A 217 -14.48 5.42 17.75
CA LYS A 217 -14.86 6.49 16.81
C LYS A 217 -13.64 7.31 16.41
N LEU A 218 -13.53 7.57 15.12
CA LEU A 218 -12.52 8.43 14.54
C LEU A 218 -13.22 9.72 14.07
N GLY A 219 -12.50 10.83 14.07
CA GLY A 219 -12.99 12.07 13.48
C GLY A 219 -13.14 11.95 11.96
N GLN A 220 -13.43 13.07 11.30
CA GLN A 220 -13.66 13.11 9.87
C GLN A 220 -12.46 12.58 9.06
N ASN A 221 -12.66 11.46 8.37
CA ASN A 221 -11.68 10.86 7.46
C ASN A 221 -12.09 11.09 5.99
N CYS A 222 -11.09 11.36 5.15
CA CYS A 222 -11.25 11.62 3.72
C CYS A 222 -10.50 10.61 2.84
N SER A 223 -9.63 9.78 3.42
CA SER A 223 -8.75 8.86 2.69
C SER A 223 -9.16 7.40 2.88
N PRO A 224 -8.86 6.52 1.91
CA PRO A 224 -8.88 5.08 2.12
C PRO A 224 -8.06 4.69 3.37
N ALA A 225 -8.49 3.62 4.05
CA ALA A 225 -7.67 2.98 5.06
C ALA A 225 -6.58 2.16 4.37
N LEU A 226 -5.32 2.38 4.73
CA LEU A 226 -4.20 1.57 4.29
C LEU A 226 -3.76 0.66 5.44
N ALA A 227 -3.97 -0.65 5.29
CA ALA A 227 -3.59 -1.62 6.29
C ALA A 227 -2.20 -2.21 6.02
N THR A 228 -1.47 -2.45 7.10
CA THR A 228 -0.28 -3.29 7.21
C THR A 228 -0.63 -4.47 8.14
N PRO A 229 0.22 -5.50 8.28
CA PRO A 229 -0.02 -6.63 9.19
C PRO A 229 -0.33 -6.26 10.64
N ASN A 230 0.09 -5.06 11.06
CA ASN A 230 0.05 -4.66 12.45
C ASN A 230 -0.69 -3.33 12.69
N THR A 231 -0.83 -2.51 11.64
CA THR A 231 -1.46 -1.19 11.76
C THR A 231 -2.42 -0.86 10.62
N VAL A 232 -3.39 0.01 10.90
CA VAL A 232 -4.20 0.66 9.86
C VAL A 232 -3.93 2.15 9.86
N LEU A 233 -3.42 2.66 8.74
CA LEU A 233 -3.10 4.04 8.50
C LEU A 233 -4.31 4.74 7.90
N VAL A 234 -4.74 5.83 8.55
CA VAL A 234 -5.90 6.62 8.14
C VAL A 234 -5.63 8.10 8.36
N ARG A 235 -6.44 8.94 7.73
CA ARG A 235 -6.50 10.37 8.03
C ARG A 235 -7.70 10.67 8.93
N SER A 236 -7.54 11.53 9.91
CA SER A 236 -8.66 12.07 10.71
C SER A 236 -8.34 13.50 11.13
N GLY A 237 -8.33 14.42 10.17
CA GLY A 237 -7.73 15.76 10.33
C GLY A 237 -6.20 15.78 10.35
N VAL A 238 -5.59 14.74 10.93
CA VAL A 238 -4.15 14.45 10.98
C VAL A 238 -3.88 13.00 10.54
N ALA A 239 -2.63 12.63 10.30
CA ALA A 239 -2.25 11.23 10.11
C ALA A 239 -2.47 10.45 11.42
N ARG A 240 -3.12 9.30 11.33
CA ARG A 240 -3.37 8.42 12.46
C ARG A 240 -3.10 6.97 12.10
N MET A 241 -2.73 6.21 13.12
CA MET A 241 -2.41 4.80 13.02
C MET A 241 -3.22 4.08 14.08
N LEU A 242 -3.93 3.03 13.65
CA LEU A 242 -4.60 2.11 14.54
C LEU A 242 -3.72 0.88 14.70
N ASP A 243 -3.09 0.71 15.86
CA ASP A 243 -2.42 -0.52 16.22
C ASP A 243 -3.46 -1.56 16.62
N TYR A 244 -3.42 -2.71 15.94
CA TYR A 244 -4.32 -3.83 16.19
C TYR A 244 -3.58 -5.14 16.53
N ARG A 245 -2.27 -5.10 16.80
CA ARG A 245 -1.46 -6.28 17.17
C ARG A 245 -1.95 -6.97 18.43
N ARG A 246 -2.18 -6.20 19.49
CA ARG A 246 -2.68 -6.77 20.74
C ARG A 246 -4.08 -7.37 20.57
N TYR A 247 -4.92 -6.75 19.72
CA TYR A 247 -6.21 -7.33 19.35
C TYR A 247 -6.07 -8.68 18.63
N THR A 248 -5.09 -8.87 17.73
CA THR A 248 -4.92 -10.18 17.06
C THR A 248 -4.52 -11.29 18.02
N GLN A 249 -3.87 -10.94 19.14
CA GLN A 249 -3.51 -11.88 20.19
C GLN A 249 -4.66 -12.17 21.16
N THR A 250 -5.43 -11.15 21.56
CA THR A 250 -6.41 -11.27 22.66
C THR A 250 -7.86 -11.38 22.20
N GLY A 251 -8.17 -10.95 20.97
CA GLY A 251 -9.53 -10.76 20.47
C GLY A 251 -10.31 -9.63 21.15
N LYS A 252 -9.71 -8.91 22.11
CA LYS A 252 -10.42 -7.89 22.89
C LYS A 252 -10.38 -6.55 22.16
N ARG A 253 -11.55 -6.02 21.81
CA ARG A 253 -11.68 -4.69 21.17
C ARG A 253 -11.02 -3.57 21.99
N ALA A 254 -11.00 -3.72 23.31
CA ALA A 254 -10.37 -2.78 24.24
C ALA A 254 -8.84 -2.68 24.07
N ASP A 255 -8.21 -3.53 23.25
CA ASP A 255 -6.77 -3.51 22.96
C ASP A 255 -6.40 -2.74 21.69
N LEU A 256 -7.39 -2.23 20.94
CA LEU A 256 -7.14 -1.35 19.80
C LEU A 256 -6.62 0.01 20.28
N ARG A 257 -5.50 0.50 19.73
CA ARG A 257 -4.86 1.75 20.15
C ARG A 257 -4.67 2.72 18.99
N TRP A 258 -5.08 3.97 19.20
CA TRP A 258 -4.84 5.05 18.24
C TRP A 258 -3.56 5.80 18.59
N THR A 259 -2.68 5.95 17.61
CA THR A 259 -1.55 6.89 17.66
C THR A 259 -1.79 7.99 16.64
N SER A 260 -1.67 9.25 17.06
CA SER A 260 -1.88 10.42 16.20
C SER A 260 -0.56 11.13 15.92
N LEU A 261 -0.25 11.40 14.65
CA LEU A 261 0.85 12.25 14.22
C LEU A 261 0.32 13.67 14.08
N THR A 262 0.11 14.37 15.20
CA THR A 262 -0.69 15.60 15.29
C THR A 262 -0.16 16.77 14.46
N THR A 263 1.13 16.78 14.14
CA THR A 263 1.78 17.82 13.32
C THR A 263 1.65 17.58 11.82
N ILE A 264 1.12 16.43 11.40
CA ILE A 264 1.09 16.03 9.99
C ILE A 264 -0.36 15.89 9.52
N ARG A 265 -0.71 16.66 8.49
CA ARG A 265 -2.00 16.58 7.79
C ARG A 265 -1.80 16.02 6.39
N PRO A 266 -2.09 14.72 6.16
CA PRO A 266 -1.97 14.10 4.84
C PRO A 266 -2.97 14.66 3.84
N THR A 267 -2.72 14.40 2.55
CA THR A 267 -3.70 14.66 1.49
C THR A 267 -4.93 13.77 1.62
N CYS A 268 -6.00 14.05 0.86
CA CYS A 268 -7.20 13.22 0.89
C CYS A 268 -7.02 11.87 0.17
N ALA A 269 -6.03 11.76 -0.71
CA ALA A 269 -5.82 10.57 -1.52
C ALA A 269 -5.08 9.44 -0.77
N LEU A 270 -4.15 9.81 0.13
CA LEU A 270 -3.25 8.88 0.78
C LEU A 270 -2.94 9.37 2.20
N ALA A 271 -3.22 8.54 3.22
CA ALA A 271 -2.95 8.88 4.61
C ALA A 271 -1.45 8.85 4.93
N ALA A 272 -0.79 7.76 4.60
CA ALA A 272 0.64 7.55 4.69
C ALA A 272 0.99 6.30 3.87
N LEU A 273 2.26 6.11 3.54
CA LEU A 273 2.76 4.96 2.82
C LEU A 273 4.00 4.41 3.55
N PRO A 274 3.94 3.21 4.13
CA PRO A 274 5.12 2.54 4.62
C PRO A 274 5.92 2.00 3.42
N ALA A 275 7.20 2.35 3.32
CA ALA A 275 8.09 1.81 2.31
C ALA A 275 9.55 1.88 2.79
N ASN A 276 10.33 0.83 2.54
CA ASN A 276 11.76 0.77 2.87
C ASN A 276 12.10 1.15 4.32
N GLY A 277 11.31 0.66 5.29
CA GLY A 277 11.50 0.97 6.72
C GLY A 277 11.15 2.41 7.11
N MET A 278 10.59 3.22 6.20
CA MET A 278 10.14 4.58 6.47
C MET A 278 8.63 4.73 6.30
N LEU A 279 8.05 5.71 6.99
CA LEU A 279 6.66 6.12 6.79
C LEU A 279 6.62 7.43 6.00
N PHE A 280 6.26 7.33 4.72
CA PHE A 280 6.08 8.49 3.85
C PHE A 280 4.70 9.09 4.06
N VAL A 281 4.64 10.29 4.61
CA VAL A 281 3.38 11.02 4.77
C VAL A 281 3.35 12.17 3.76
N PRO A 282 2.38 12.20 2.83
CA PRO A 282 2.32 13.28 1.85
C PRO A 282 2.02 14.61 2.57
N GLY A 283 2.71 15.68 2.16
CA GLY A 283 2.57 17.00 2.76
C GLY A 283 1.15 17.58 2.67
N PRO A 284 0.86 18.65 3.44
CA PRO A 284 -0.48 19.24 3.52
C PRO A 284 -0.95 19.75 2.16
N GLY A 285 -2.15 19.34 1.76
CA GLY A 285 -2.82 19.81 0.56
C GLY A 285 -4.22 19.23 0.40
N CYS A 286 -5.20 20.08 0.08
CA CYS A 286 -6.56 19.66 -0.30
C CYS A 286 -6.67 19.28 -1.79
N PHE A 287 -5.55 19.15 -2.50
CA PHE A 287 -5.55 18.87 -3.93
C PHE A 287 -5.47 17.35 -4.18
N CYS A 288 -6.40 16.83 -4.98
CA CYS A 288 -6.46 15.44 -5.41
C CYS A 288 -5.34 14.98 -6.37
N PRO A 289 -4.67 15.83 -7.17
CA PRO A 289 -3.49 15.38 -7.90
C PRO A 289 -2.29 15.39 -6.95
N THR A 290 -1.57 14.28 -6.96
CA THR A 290 -0.42 13.99 -6.10
C THR A 290 0.86 14.60 -6.67
N PRO A 291 1.38 15.73 -6.14
CA PRO A 291 2.80 15.82 -5.98
C PRO A 291 3.14 15.01 -4.72
N LEU A 292 3.91 13.92 -4.90
CA LEU A 292 4.70 13.34 -3.81
C LEU A 292 5.71 14.41 -3.38
N ARG A 293 5.27 15.37 -2.54
CA ARG A 293 6.18 16.21 -1.76
C ARG A 293 6.52 15.41 -0.52
N GLY A 294 7.51 14.52 -0.66
CA GLY A 294 8.06 13.78 0.45
C GLY A 294 8.79 14.75 1.37
N ASN A 295 8.28 14.95 2.58
CA ASN A 295 9.01 15.54 3.69
C ASN A 295 8.66 14.74 4.94
N LEU A 296 9.32 13.60 5.09
CA LEU A 296 9.89 13.06 6.33
C LEU A 296 10.46 11.68 6.01
N GLY A 297 11.78 11.59 5.84
CA GLY A 297 12.49 10.35 6.14
C GLY A 297 12.80 10.40 7.63
N LEU A 298 12.17 9.56 8.44
CA LEU A 298 12.59 9.39 9.83
C LEU A 298 13.85 8.54 9.83
N SER A 299 14.99 9.22 9.80
CA SER A 299 16.27 8.63 10.18
C SER A 299 16.37 8.69 11.71
N PRO A 300 16.73 7.60 12.40
CA PRO A 300 17.47 7.74 13.65
C PRO A 300 18.68 8.63 13.36
N GLY A 301 19.01 9.58 14.23
CA GLY A 301 20.13 10.49 14.03
C GLY A 301 21.43 9.77 13.64
N ARG A 302 22.34 10.50 12.95
CA ARG A 302 23.68 10.03 12.55
C ARG A 302 24.36 9.24 13.69
N PRO A 303 25.11 8.16 13.38
CA PRO A 303 26.11 7.62 14.30
C PRO A 303 27.06 8.75 14.75
N ALA A 304 27.55 8.68 15.99
CA ALA A 304 28.73 9.45 16.36
C ALA A 304 29.85 9.12 15.35
N ALA A 305 30.50 10.16 14.82
CA ALA A 305 31.65 9.94 13.94
C ALA A 305 32.80 9.32 14.76
N PRO A 306 33.56 8.37 14.21
CA PRO A 306 34.84 7.97 14.78
C PRO A 306 35.77 9.18 14.80
N ASP A 307 36.57 9.29 15.87
CA ASP A 307 37.49 10.40 16.11
C ASP A 307 38.37 10.69 14.88
N ARG A 308 38.25 11.93 14.37
CA ARG A 308 39.21 12.56 13.47
C ARG A 308 39.32 14.04 13.84
N ALA A 309 39.92 14.28 14.99
CA ALA A 309 40.58 15.48 15.56
C ALA A 309 40.53 16.90 14.93
N GLU A 310 40.08 17.19 13.71
CA GLU A 310 40.41 18.49 13.09
C GLU A 310 39.30 19.17 12.26
N ARG A 311 38.03 19.21 12.69
CA ARG A 311 37.07 20.00 11.87
C ARG A 311 35.85 20.67 12.49
N LEU A 312 35.75 20.83 13.82
CA LEU A 312 34.62 21.57 14.41
C LEU A 312 35.10 22.64 15.41
N VAL A 313 34.98 23.92 15.00
CA VAL A 313 35.11 25.08 15.91
C VAL A 313 33.80 25.22 16.69
N LYS A 314 33.91 25.26 18.01
CA LYS A 314 32.77 25.32 18.94
C LYS A 314 32.06 26.68 18.83
N GLY A 315 30.77 26.66 18.49
CA GLY A 315 29.94 27.86 18.49
C GLY A 315 29.56 28.35 19.91
N PRO A 316 28.99 29.55 20.07
CA PRO A 316 28.73 30.20 21.37
C PRO A 316 27.76 29.46 22.31
N ALA A 317 27.08 28.43 21.79
CA ALA A 317 26.16 27.57 22.54
C ALA A 317 26.80 26.24 22.97
N TYR A 318 28.05 25.97 22.58
CA TYR A 318 28.74 24.74 22.97
C TYR A 318 29.04 24.76 24.47
N GLY A 319 28.47 23.81 25.20
CA GLY A 319 28.60 23.70 26.66
C GLY A 319 27.55 24.45 27.47
N LYS A 320 26.57 25.10 26.82
CA LYS A 320 25.40 25.63 27.53
C LYS A 320 24.37 24.53 27.72
N ALA A 321 23.94 24.29 28.96
CA ALA A 321 22.82 23.41 29.26
C ALA A 321 21.56 23.97 28.58
N VAL A 322 20.84 23.11 27.88
CA VAL A 322 19.50 23.43 27.38
C VAL A 322 18.55 23.11 28.54
N ASP A 323 17.76 24.09 28.97
CA ASP A 323 16.74 23.84 30.00
C ASP A 323 15.84 22.70 29.53
N GLY A 324 15.76 21.66 30.37
CA GLY A 324 14.96 20.47 30.09
C GLY A 324 13.51 20.87 29.86
N ARG A 325 13.09 20.86 28.59
CA ARG A 325 11.67 20.79 28.28
C ARG A 325 11.25 19.36 28.54
N ASP A 326 10.20 19.19 29.35
CA ASP A 326 9.40 17.98 29.38
C ASP A 326 8.84 17.73 27.97
N ASP A 327 9.57 16.95 27.17
CA ASP A 327 9.17 16.53 25.84
C ASP A 327 8.35 15.24 25.90
N THR A 328 7.33 15.22 26.78
CA THR A 328 6.35 14.13 26.90
C THR A 328 5.51 13.88 25.63
N GLY A 329 5.79 14.58 24.53
CA GLY A 329 5.10 14.45 23.24
C GLY A 329 6.00 14.15 22.03
N ALA A 330 7.31 13.95 22.19
CA ALA A 330 8.22 13.77 21.07
C ALA A 330 8.92 12.39 21.09
N TRP A 331 8.28 11.41 20.45
CA TRP A 331 8.92 10.25 19.79
C TRP A 331 10.04 9.57 20.58
N ALA A 332 9.66 8.72 21.53
CA ALA A 332 10.64 7.88 22.19
C ALA A 332 11.22 6.84 21.21
N THR A 333 12.47 7.06 20.82
CA THR A 333 13.30 6.04 20.17
C THR A 333 14.02 5.29 21.29
N TRP A 334 13.40 4.20 21.75
CA TRP A 334 13.93 3.37 22.83
C TRP A 334 15.13 2.56 22.32
N ARG A 335 16.35 2.89 22.79
CA ARG A 335 17.58 2.14 22.51
C ARG A 335 18.20 1.68 23.83
N GLY A 336 18.75 0.46 23.85
CA GLY A 336 19.49 -0.06 25.00
C GLY A 336 18.63 -0.30 26.25
N VAL A 337 17.34 -0.58 26.07
CA VAL A 337 16.44 -0.97 27.16
C VAL A 337 16.35 -2.49 27.20
N ASP A 338 16.46 -3.07 28.39
CA ASP A 338 16.34 -4.53 28.61
C ASP A 338 14.94 -5.04 28.25
N GLU A 339 13.92 -4.19 28.35
CA GLU A 339 12.54 -4.48 27.95
C GLU A 339 11.93 -3.28 27.23
N ARG A 340 11.35 -3.51 26.04
CA ARG A 340 10.68 -2.44 25.28
C ARG A 340 9.33 -2.11 25.93
N PRO A 341 8.95 -0.83 26.08
CA PRO A 341 7.66 -0.46 26.65
C PRO A 341 6.50 -0.94 25.76
N ASP A 342 5.38 -1.28 26.41
CA ASP A 342 4.11 -1.71 25.79
C ASP A 342 3.41 -0.53 25.08
N GLN A 343 4.06 -0.02 24.03
CA GLN A 343 3.61 1.09 23.20
C GLN A 343 3.77 0.76 21.70
N PHE A 344 3.28 1.66 20.85
CA PHE A 344 3.41 1.52 19.40
C PHE A 344 4.86 1.73 18.95
N LEU A 345 5.43 0.74 18.27
CA LEU A 345 6.80 0.75 17.76
C LEU A 345 6.78 0.79 16.23
N ALA A 346 7.31 1.85 15.61
CA ALA A 346 7.12 2.11 14.18
C ALA A 346 7.74 1.06 13.24
N ASP A 347 8.82 0.41 13.68
CA ASP A 347 9.47 -0.72 13.02
C ASP A 347 8.52 -1.93 12.89
N THR A 348 7.60 -2.11 13.84
CA THR A 348 6.62 -3.20 13.80
C THR A 348 5.49 -3.00 12.80
N MET A 349 5.37 -1.84 12.13
CA MET A 349 4.43 -1.71 11.00
C MET A 349 4.86 -2.52 9.78
N TRP A 350 6.14 -2.83 9.70
CA TRP A 350 6.75 -3.53 8.59
C TRP A 350 6.91 -5.00 8.96
N SER A 351 6.50 -5.89 8.06
CA SER A 351 6.83 -7.31 8.10
C SER A 351 7.44 -7.59 6.75
N SER A 352 8.67 -8.12 6.73
CA SER A 352 9.34 -8.49 5.48
C SER A 352 8.67 -9.70 4.80
N GLY A 353 7.73 -10.37 5.48
CA GLY A 353 7.15 -11.64 5.08
C GLY A 353 7.42 -12.71 6.14
N PRO A 354 6.68 -13.83 6.15
CA PRO A 354 7.04 -15.01 6.95
C PRO A 354 8.48 -15.48 6.68
N LEU A 355 9.04 -16.24 7.64
CA LEU A 355 10.38 -16.80 7.51
C LEU A 355 10.33 -18.23 6.98
N SER A 356 11.42 -18.68 6.35
CA SER A 356 11.55 -20.07 5.91
C SER A 356 11.29 -21.04 7.06
N SER A 357 10.89 -22.27 6.73
CA SER A 357 10.63 -23.30 7.75
C SER A 357 11.81 -23.54 8.71
N ALA A 358 13.05 -23.35 8.23
CA ALA A 358 14.26 -23.48 9.05
C ALA A 358 14.38 -22.36 10.10
N HIS A 359 13.95 -21.15 9.76
CA HIS A 359 14.02 -19.97 10.63
C HIS A 359 12.66 -19.53 11.21
N HIS A 360 11.62 -20.35 11.07
CA HIS A 360 10.26 -20.00 11.52
C HIS A 360 10.19 -19.64 13.02
N ALA A 361 11.05 -20.26 13.85
CA ALA A 361 11.16 -19.96 15.27
C ALA A 361 11.59 -18.50 15.55
N LEU A 362 12.29 -17.86 14.62
CA LEU A 362 12.79 -16.48 14.71
C LEU A 362 11.79 -15.43 14.20
N GLN A 363 10.57 -15.81 13.80
CA GLN A 363 9.61 -14.92 13.12
C GLN A 363 9.19 -13.68 13.94
N ASN A 364 9.43 -13.70 15.25
CA ASN A 364 9.14 -12.58 16.16
C ASN A 364 10.42 -11.89 16.70
N ASP A 365 11.60 -12.32 16.26
CA ASP A 365 12.90 -11.75 16.67
C ASP A 365 13.72 -11.29 15.46
N CYS A 366 13.31 -10.17 14.87
CA CYS A 366 14.00 -9.60 13.71
C CYS A 366 15.45 -9.16 14.03
N GLN A 367 15.79 -8.96 15.31
CA GLN A 367 17.13 -8.52 15.72
C GLN A 367 18.15 -9.65 15.62
N ALA A 368 17.70 -10.91 15.56
CA ALA A 368 18.57 -12.06 15.29
C ALA A 368 19.35 -11.92 13.96
N CYS A 369 18.76 -11.26 12.94
CA CYS A 369 19.40 -11.05 11.64
C CYS A 369 19.70 -9.57 11.33
N HIS A 370 18.86 -8.64 11.79
CA HIS A 370 19.01 -7.21 11.53
C HIS A 370 19.68 -6.49 12.71
N VAL A 371 21.00 -6.62 12.79
CA VAL A 371 21.83 -6.04 13.86
C VAL A 371 21.98 -4.52 13.77
N ASP A 372 21.96 -3.97 12.56
CA ASP A 372 22.16 -2.54 12.28
C ASP A 372 21.06 -1.97 11.37
N ALA A 373 20.58 -0.77 11.68
CA ALA A 373 19.53 -0.12 10.89
C ALA A 373 20.04 0.32 9.51
N PHE A 374 19.24 0.07 8.46
CA PHE A 374 19.57 0.32 7.04
C PHE A 374 20.82 -0.41 6.53
N VAL A 375 21.37 -1.31 7.34
CA VAL A 375 22.40 -2.25 6.92
C VAL A 375 21.69 -3.55 6.60
N THR A 376 21.95 -4.06 5.41
CA THR A 376 21.44 -5.36 5.00
C THR A 376 22.05 -6.42 5.91
N VAL A 377 21.26 -7.41 6.36
CA VAL A 377 21.73 -8.60 7.10
C VAL A 377 23.08 -9.02 6.53
N THR A 378 24.12 -9.17 7.35
CA THR A 378 25.48 -9.46 6.90
C THR A 378 25.79 -10.94 7.02
N ASP A 379 26.77 -11.45 6.26
CA ASP A 379 27.17 -12.87 6.36
C ASP A 379 27.71 -13.17 7.77
N LYS A 380 28.37 -12.20 8.40
CA LYS A 380 28.81 -12.29 9.80
C LYS A 380 27.64 -12.56 10.75
N THR A 381 26.47 -11.97 10.49
CA THR A 381 25.29 -12.19 11.33
C THR A 381 24.76 -13.62 11.19
N CYS A 382 24.80 -14.22 9.99
CA CYS A 382 24.43 -15.62 9.83
C CYS A 382 25.42 -16.54 10.56
N LEU A 383 26.71 -16.23 10.46
CA LEU A 383 27.79 -17.01 11.06
C LEU A 383 27.85 -16.93 12.59
N THR A 384 27.07 -16.08 13.26
CA THR A 384 27.00 -16.11 14.74
C THR A 384 26.28 -17.36 15.26
N CYS A 385 25.40 -17.94 14.45
CA CYS A 385 24.71 -19.19 14.77
C CYS A 385 25.19 -20.35 13.88
N HIS A 386 25.63 -20.04 12.66
CA HIS A 386 26.09 -21.02 11.68
C HIS A 386 27.62 -21.13 11.56
N GLU A 387 28.36 -20.89 12.63
CA GLU A 387 29.82 -21.02 12.60
C GLU A 387 30.26 -22.47 12.32
N GLU A 388 29.52 -23.44 12.85
CA GLU A 388 29.90 -24.85 12.86
C GLU A 388 29.15 -25.71 11.81
N ASP A 389 27.97 -25.27 11.35
CA ASP A 389 27.10 -26.02 10.44
C ASP A 389 26.96 -25.37 9.06
N ALA A 390 27.58 -24.21 8.83
CA ALA A 390 27.70 -23.65 7.49
C ALA A 390 28.54 -24.62 6.63
N HIS A 391 27.84 -25.43 5.82
CA HIS A 391 28.46 -26.44 4.98
C HIS A 391 29.56 -25.86 4.08
N ASP A 392 30.53 -26.71 3.75
CA ASP A 392 31.57 -26.36 2.79
C ASP A 392 30.95 -25.97 1.44
N HIS A 393 31.27 -24.75 1.01
CA HIS A 393 30.87 -24.24 -0.28
C HIS A 393 31.98 -24.47 -1.31
N ALA A 394 31.61 -24.48 -2.59
CA ALA A 394 32.61 -24.25 -3.63
C ALA A 394 33.32 -22.91 -3.38
N ALA A 395 34.64 -22.87 -3.61
CA ALA A 395 35.43 -21.66 -3.38
C ALA A 395 34.76 -20.42 -4.01
N LYS A 396 34.73 -19.29 -3.29
CA LYS A 396 34.02 -18.06 -3.70
C LYS A 396 34.25 -17.63 -5.16
N PRO A 397 35.47 -17.72 -5.73
CA PRO A 397 35.69 -17.43 -7.15
C PRO A 397 34.84 -18.32 -8.08
N ARG A 398 34.72 -19.63 -7.79
CA ARG A 398 33.90 -20.56 -8.57
C ARG A 398 32.42 -20.25 -8.48
N LEU A 399 31.91 -19.88 -7.30
CA LEU A 399 30.52 -19.46 -7.12
C LEU A 399 30.20 -18.20 -7.94
N LEU A 400 31.12 -17.22 -7.95
CA LEU A 400 30.98 -16.00 -8.73
C LEU A 400 31.06 -16.28 -10.24
N THR A 401 31.94 -17.17 -10.68
CA THR A 401 32.03 -17.59 -12.08
C THR A 401 30.75 -18.29 -12.56
N ALA A 402 30.18 -19.18 -11.73
CA ALA A 402 28.95 -19.91 -12.06
C ALA A 402 27.73 -18.99 -12.28
N ARG A 403 27.74 -17.80 -11.66
CA ARG A 403 26.67 -16.79 -11.82
C ARG A 403 26.78 -15.94 -13.07
N GLY A 404 27.95 -15.96 -13.74
CA GLY A 404 28.27 -15.02 -14.81
C GLY A 404 28.62 -13.63 -14.28
N ALA A 405 29.50 -12.93 -15.01
CA ALA A 405 29.83 -11.55 -14.68
C ALA A 405 28.64 -10.64 -15.06
N PRO A 406 28.33 -9.59 -14.27
CA PRO A 406 27.31 -8.63 -14.65
C PRO A 406 27.70 -7.94 -15.98
N GLU A 407 26.80 -7.92 -16.94
CA GLU A 407 26.99 -7.28 -18.25
C GLU A 407 26.14 -6.00 -18.40
N GLY A 408 26.59 -5.09 -19.26
CA GLY A 408 25.87 -3.83 -19.55
C GLY A 408 25.54 -3.00 -18.30
N PHE A 409 24.29 -2.55 -18.19
CA PHE A 409 23.78 -1.79 -17.03
C PHE A 409 23.81 -2.59 -15.71
N GLY A 410 23.95 -3.92 -15.76
CA GLY A 410 24.14 -4.77 -14.58
C GLY A 410 25.43 -4.45 -13.81
N LYS A 411 26.46 -3.93 -14.48
CA LYS A 411 27.70 -3.47 -13.81
C LYS A 411 27.46 -2.26 -12.91
N ILE A 412 26.59 -1.34 -13.36
CA ILE A 412 26.19 -0.15 -12.59
C ILE A 412 25.33 -0.57 -11.41
N GLY A 413 24.40 -1.51 -11.62
CA GLY A 413 23.60 -2.12 -10.56
C GLY A 413 24.44 -2.80 -9.48
N ALA A 414 25.44 -3.61 -9.88
CA ALA A 414 26.34 -4.29 -8.93
C ALA A 414 27.21 -3.31 -8.12
N ALA A 415 27.70 -2.25 -8.76
CA ALA A 415 28.44 -1.17 -8.09
C ALA A 415 27.55 -0.42 -7.08
N PHE A 416 26.31 -0.11 -7.47
CA PHE A 416 25.33 0.50 -6.58
C PHE A 416 24.97 -0.41 -5.40
N SER A 417 24.66 -1.69 -5.65
CA SER A 417 24.39 -2.69 -4.59
C SER A 417 25.55 -2.81 -3.60
N SER A 418 26.79 -2.82 -4.10
CA SER A 418 27.98 -2.86 -3.25
C SER A 418 28.09 -1.61 -2.36
N ALA A 419 27.72 -0.44 -2.86
CA ALA A 419 27.69 0.81 -2.08
C ALA A 419 26.61 0.80 -0.97
N PHE A 420 25.60 -0.06 -1.08
CA PHE A 420 24.57 -0.31 -0.04
C PHE A 420 24.81 -1.62 0.73
N ASN A 421 26.07 -2.04 0.86
CA ASN A 421 26.50 -3.22 1.64
C ASN A 421 25.96 -4.57 1.12
N LYS A 422 25.64 -4.65 -0.18
CA LYS A 422 25.28 -5.88 -0.90
C LYS A 422 26.32 -6.23 -1.99
N PRO A 423 27.57 -6.54 -1.62
CA PRO A 423 28.53 -7.07 -2.59
C PRO A 423 28.08 -8.45 -3.11
N PRO A 424 28.51 -8.87 -4.31
CA PRO A 424 28.21 -10.20 -4.83
C PRO A 424 28.84 -11.34 -4.01
N GLY A 425 28.15 -12.48 -3.98
CA GLY A 425 28.61 -13.70 -3.33
C GLY A 425 28.41 -13.69 -1.82
N ARG A 426 27.24 -13.19 -1.40
CA ARG A 426 26.79 -13.18 0.00
C ARG A 426 25.83 -14.31 0.30
N CYS A 427 25.76 -14.73 1.56
CA CYS A 427 24.88 -15.81 2.01
C CYS A 427 23.43 -15.58 1.55
N VAL A 428 22.92 -14.36 1.76
CA VAL A 428 21.51 -13.98 1.47
C VAL A 428 21.11 -14.02 -0.01
N GLU A 429 22.07 -14.07 -0.94
CA GLU A 429 21.76 -14.15 -2.38
C GLU A 429 21.44 -15.57 -2.84
N CYS A 430 21.78 -16.59 -2.05
CA CYS A 430 21.41 -17.99 -2.29
C CYS A 430 20.51 -18.54 -1.17
N HIS A 431 20.76 -18.09 0.07
CA HIS A 431 19.97 -18.40 1.26
C HIS A 431 19.08 -17.21 1.58
N SER A 432 18.10 -16.99 0.71
CA SER A 432 17.15 -15.89 0.87
C SER A 432 16.07 -16.26 1.86
N GLU A 433 15.83 -15.36 2.80
CA GLU A 433 14.70 -15.41 3.73
C GLU A 433 13.59 -14.47 3.25
N HIS A 434 12.35 -14.75 3.68
CA HIS A 434 11.14 -14.01 3.30
C HIS A 434 10.58 -14.24 1.88
N GLU A 435 10.95 -15.35 1.24
CA GLU A 435 10.47 -15.72 -0.10
C GLU A 435 9.84 -17.12 -0.07
N GLY A 436 8.64 -17.30 -0.66
CA GLY A 436 8.02 -18.61 -0.94
C GLY A 436 6.64 -18.86 -0.32
N ALA A 437 6.06 -20.06 -0.55
CA ALA A 437 4.77 -20.47 0.02
C ALA A 437 4.99 -21.19 1.36
N GLY A 438 4.51 -20.60 2.47
CA GLY A 438 4.87 -20.98 3.84
C GLY A 438 6.04 -20.16 4.39
N ALA A 439 6.80 -19.58 3.45
CA ALA A 439 7.18 -18.17 3.36
C ALA A 439 6.03 -17.17 3.52
#